data_AF-A0A2V6ZZV1-F1
#
_entry.id   AF-A0A2V6ZZV1-F1
#
_cell.length_a   1.000
_cell.length_b   1.000
_cell.length_c   1.000
_cell.angle_alpha   90.00
_cell.angle_beta   90.00
_cell.angle_gamma   90.00
#
_symmetry.space_group_name_H-M   'P 1'
#
loop_
_entity.id
_entity.type
_entity.pdbx_description
1 polymer ?
#
loop_
_entity_poly.entity_id
_entity_poly.type
_entity_poly.pdbx_seq_one_letter_code
_entity_poly.pdbx_strand_id
1 'polypeptide(L)' 'MAKPTRELESKALKLSPRQRARLAQRLISSLEREVDADAEKLWRQEAERRLGEIKSGKVAGIPAEKVIRKARSSLR' A
#
# COMPACT_ATOMS: atom_id res chain seq x y z
N MET A 1 28.21 -13.53 12.92
CA MET A 1 28.17 -12.88 11.59
C MET A 1 26.87 -12.10 11.49
N ALA A 2 26.92 -10.82 11.07
CA ALA A 2 25.71 -10.02 10.95
C ALA A 2 24.80 -10.62 9.88
N LYS A 3 23.49 -10.71 10.16
CA LYS A 3 22.52 -11.25 9.20
C LYS A 3 22.58 -10.39 7.92
N PRO A 4 22.77 -10.97 6.72
CA PRO A 4 22.92 -10.22 5.46
C PRO A 4 21.85 -9.14 5.24
N THR A 5 20.63 -9.37 5.73
CA THR A 5 19.51 -8.43 5.67
C THR A 5 19.77 -7.12 6.44
N ARG A 6 20.39 -7.17 7.63
CA ARG A 6 20.66 -5.96 8.45
C ARG A 6 21.69 -5.05 7.78
N GLU A 7 22.68 -5.63 7.11
CA GLU A 7 23.67 -4.86 6.37
C GLU A 7 23.05 -4.19 5.13
N LEU A 8 22.17 -4.90 4.41
CA LEU A 8 21.43 -4.34 3.28
C LEU A 8 20.49 -3.22 3.71
N GLU A 9 19.79 -3.39 4.82
CA GLU A 9 18.93 -2.38 5.42
C GLU A 9 19.71 -1.11 5.78
N SER A 10 20.84 -1.26 6.48
CA SER A 10 21.72 -0.14 6.82
C SER A 10 22.20 0.62 5.57
N LYS A 11 22.58 -0.10 4.51
CA LYS A 11 22.98 0.52 3.22
C LYS A 11 21.81 1.23 2.54
N ALA A 12 20.62 0.65 2.55
CA ALA A 12 19.42 1.25 1.96
C ALA A 12 18.98 2.52 2.70
N LEU A 13 19.12 2.56 4.02
CA LEU A 13 18.78 3.74 4.84
C LEU A 13 19.72 4.93 4.59
N LYS A 14 20.96 4.67 4.16
CA LYS A 14 21.93 5.72 3.76
C LYS A 14 21.62 6.37 2.40
N LEU A 15 20.71 5.80 1.61
CA LEU A 15 20.31 6.38 0.32
C LEU A 15 19.50 7.67 0.52
N SER A 16 19.54 8.56 -0.48
CA SER A 16 18.62 9.70 -0.53
C SER A 16 17.15 9.23 -0.51
N PRO A 17 16.19 10.04 -0.01
CA PRO A 17 14.78 9.66 0.02
C PRO A 17 14.25 9.17 -1.33
N ARG A 18 14.63 9.82 -2.44
CA ARG A 18 14.22 9.43 -3.80
C ARG A 18 14.81 8.10 -4.24
N GLN A 19 16.07 7.82 -3.92
CA GLN A 19 16.69 6.52 -4.22
C GLN A 19 16.07 5.40 -3.37
N ARG A 20 15.84 5.67 -2.08
CA ARG A 20 15.19 4.72 -1.18
C ARG A 20 13.76 4.39 -1.62
N ALA A 21 12.97 5.39 -2.02
CA ALA A 21 11.62 5.18 -2.56
C ALA A 21 11.64 4.30 -3.83
N ARG A 22 12.58 4.56 -4.77
CA ARG A 22 12.74 3.73 -5.97
C ARG A 22 13.15 2.30 -5.65
N LEU A 23 14.04 2.11 -4.68
CA LEU A 23 14.44 0.77 -4.23
C LEU A 23 13.26 0.04 -3.58
N ALA A 24 12.52 0.71 -2.68
CA ALA A 24 11.33 0.16 -2.04
C ALA A 24 10.29 -0.28 -3.09
N GLN A 25 10.02 0.55 -4.10
CA GLN A 25 9.11 0.19 -5.20
C GLN A 25 9.56 -1.09 -5.90
N ARG A 26 10.84 -1.20 -6.28
CA ARG A 26 11.37 -2.40 -6.95
C ARG A 26 11.27 -3.65 -6.09
N LEU A 27 11.55 -3.52 -4.79
CA LEU A 27 11.46 -4.63 -3.85
C LEU A 27 10.01 -5.09 -3.68
N ILE A 28 9.06 -4.16 -3.50
CA ILE A 28 7.63 -4.48 -3.38
C ILE A 28 7.13 -5.16 -4.65
N SER A 29 7.40 -4.60 -5.82
CA SER A 29 7.02 -5.21 -7.11
C SER A 29 7.66 -6.59 -7.34
N SER A 30 8.82 -6.87 -6.74
CA SER A 30 9.43 -8.21 -6.84
C SER A 30 8.73 -9.28 -5.99
N LEU A 31 7.86 -8.88 -5.05
CA LEU A 31 7.04 -9.78 -4.25
C LEU A 31 5.77 -10.22 -4.99
N GLU A 32 5.30 -9.41 -5.94
CA GLU A 32 4.11 -9.65 -6.77
C GLU A 32 4.44 -10.64 -7.91
N ARG A 33 4.92 -11.83 -7.56
CA ARG A 33 5.41 -12.83 -8.53
C ARG A 33 4.30 -13.47 -9.36
N GLU A 34 3.11 -13.60 -8.79
CA GLU A 34 1.92 -14.11 -9.47
C GLU A 34 0.74 -13.21 -9.09
N VAL A 35 0.04 -12.71 -10.10
CA VAL A 35 -1.25 -12.06 -9.89
C VAL A 35 -2.26 -13.19 -9.71
N ASP A 36 -2.76 -13.35 -8.50
CA ASP A 36 -3.90 -14.22 -8.24
C ASP A 36 -5.13 -13.60 -8.92
N ALA A 37 -5.48 -14.13 -10.10
CA ALA A 37 -6.59 -13.64 -10.91
C ALA A 37 -7.94 -13.78 -10.18
N ASP A 38 -8.08 -14.75 -9.28
CA ASP A 38 -9.28 -14.90 -8.45
C ASP A 38 -9.32 -13.79 -7.41
N ALA A 39 -8.19 -13.45 -6.80
CA ALA A 39 -8.09 -12.29 -5.92
C ALA A 39 -8.43 -10.99 -6.67
N GLU A 40 -7.89 -10.76 -7.88
CA GLU A 40 -8.21 -9.55 -8.65
C GLU A 40 -9.72 -9.45 -8.96
N LYS A 41 -10.34 -10.56 -9.36
CA LYS A 41 -11.78 -10.64 -9.62
C LYS A 41 -12.59 -10.31 -8.37
N LEU A 42 -12.26 -10.90 -7.23
CA LEU A 42 -12.95 -10.64 -5.95
C LEU A 42 -12.80 -9.18 -5.52
N TRP A 43 -11.60 -8.60 -5.68
CA TRP A 43 -11.35 -7.19 -5.38
C TRP A 43 -12.18 -6.26 -6.26
N ARG A 44 -12.28 -6.55 -7.56
CA ARG A 44 -13.10 -5.78 -8.49
C ARG A 44 -14.58 -5.80 -8.11
N GLN A 45 -15.12 -6.99 -7.85
CA GLN A 45 -16.51 -7.16 -7.42
C GLN A 45 -16.80 -6.37 -6.14
N GLU A 46 -15.90 -6.44 -5.15
CA GLU A 46 -16.06 -5.71 -3.90
C GLU A 46 -15.97 -4.19 -4.09
N ALA A 47 -15.07 -3.71 -4.96
CA ALA A 47 -14.95 -2.29 -5.29
C ALA A 47 -16.23 -1.74 -5.94
N GLU A 48 -16.78 -2.46 -6.92
CA GLU A 48 -18.03 -2.10 -7.59
C GLU A 48 -19.21 -2.10 -6.61
N ARG A 49 -19.32 -3.12 -5.76
CA ARG A 49 -20.34 -3.22 -4.72
C ARG A 49 -20.28 -2.01 -3.79
N ARG A 50 -19.10 -1.69 -3.22
CA ARG A 50 -18.93 -0.55 -2.31
C ARG A 50 -19.24 0.79 -2.98
N LEU A 51 -18.83 0.96 -4.24
CA LEU A 51 -19.15 2.17 -4.99
C LEU A 51 -20.66 2.35 -5.16
N GLY A 52 -21.39 1.27 -5.46
CA GLY A 52 -22.85 1.28 -5.53
C GLY A 52 -23.51 1.65 -4.19
N GLU A 53 -23.02 1.10 -3.08
CA GLU A 53 -23.55 1.43 -1.74
C GLU A 53 -23.33 2.89 -1.34
N ILE A 54 -22.18 3.47 -1.73
CA ILE A 54 -21.91 4.90 -1.52
C ILE A 54 -22.81 5.76 -2.40
N LYS A 55 -22.93 5.45 -3.70
CA LYS A 55 -23.73 6.23 -4.66
C LYS A 55 -25.22 6.21 -4.33
N SER A 56 -25.73 5.08 -3.85
CA SER A 56 -27.12 4.93 -3.43
C SER A 56 -27.43 5.56 -2.07
N GLY A 57 -26.41 6.00 -1.32
CA GLY A 57 -26.57 6.49 0.05
C GLY A 57 -26.84 5.40 1.08
N LYS A 58 -26.83 4.11 0.70
CA LYS A 58 -26.95 2.98 1.62
C LYS A 58 -25.84 3.00 2.68
N VAL A 59 -24.65 3.50 2.32
CA VAL A 59 -23.51 3.67 3.23
C VAL A 59 -23.05 5.12 3.20
N ALA A 60 -22.86 5.72 4.38
CA ALA A 60 -22.27 7.04 4.52
C ALA A 60 -20.74 6.98 4.39
N GLY A 61 -20.19 7.75 3.44
CA GLY A 61 -18.76 7.91 3.29
C GLY A 61 -18.13 8.74 4.43
N ILE A 62 -16.82 8.60 4.60
CA ILE A 62 -16.04 9.47 5.49
C ILE A 62 -15.31 10.49 4.60
N PRO A 63 -15.31 11.79 4.95
CA PRO A 63 -14.54 12.80 4.22
C PRO A 63 -13.07 12.41 4.08
N ALA A 64 -12.53 12.57 2.87
CA ALA A 64 -11.18 12.13 2.53
C ALA A 64 -10.12 12.76 3.44
N GLU A 65 -10.27 14.04 3.79
CA GLU A 65 -9.37 14.80 4.65
C GLU A 65 -9.29 14.19 6.05
N LYS A 66 -10.41 13.66 6.56
CA LYS A 66 -10.44 13.00 7.87
C LYS A 66 -9.67 11.68 7.84
N VAL A 67 -9.85 10.89 6.78
CA VAL A 67 -9.16 9.60 6.61
C VAL A 67 -7.66 9.81 6.39
N ILE A 68 -7.27 10.74 5.50
CA ILE A 68 -5.86 11.05 5.19
C ILE A 68 -5.14 11.58 6.43
N ARG A 69 -5.76 12.49 7.19
CA ARG A 69 -5.18 13.01 8.44
C ARG A 69 -4.95 11.90 9.47
N LYS A 70 -5.92 11.00 9.65
CA LYS A 70 -5.78 9.84 10.55
C LYS A 70 -4.61 8.96 10.10
N ALA A 71 -4.55 8.58 8.82
CA ALA A 71 -3.46 7.76 8.29
C ALA A 71 -2.08 8.38 8.52
N ARG A 72 -1.93 9.69 8.26
CA ARG A 72 -0.68 10.42 8.49
C ARG A 72 -0.28 10.46 9.97
N SER A 73 -1.23 10.59 10.89
CA SER A 73 -0.93 10.57 12.33
C SER A 73 -0.41 9.21 12.82
N SER A 74 -0.75 8.11 12.14
CA SER A 74 -0.29 6.76 12.45
C SER A 74 1.08 6.41 11.89
N LEU A 75 1.72 7.32 11.15
CA LEU A 75 3.08 7.15 10.60
C LEU A 75 4.17 7.78 11.48
N ARG A 76 3.82 8.20 12.70
CA ARG A 76 4.75 8.66 13.74
C ARG A 76 5.15 7.50 14.64
#